data_AF-A0A7S3L814-F1
#
_entry.id   AF-A0A7S3L814-F1
#
_cell.length_a   1.000
_cell.length_b   1.000
_cell.length_c   1.000
_cell.angle_alpha   90.00
_cell.angle_beta   90.00
_cell.angle_gamma   90.00
#
_symmetry.space_group_name_H-M   'P 1'
#
loop_
_entity.id
_entity.type
_entity.pdbx_description
1 polymer ?
#
loop_
_entity_poly.entity_id
_entity_poly.type
_entity_poly.pdbx_seq_one_letter_code
_entity_poly.pdbx_strand_id
1 'polypeptide(L)'
;ILNNYSPHDPLAIVSRLAVGLSTLIAYPIVFMGVRDGVLDIFEVPLADQTPEKLNQLTYILLAGLTVIAAFVTDLGLINAVGGGLVSTAITFCFPAIMYSMATSNFPGEAVKVIVTSGFAVFGMVLGLIGVYIAVSDALA
;
A
#
# COMPACT_ATOMS: atom_id res chain seq x y z
N ILE A 1 -10.07 -16.05 -0.30
CA ILE A 1 -10.15 -17.51 -0.60
C ILE A 1 -10.70 -18.37 0.55
N LEU A 2 -10.24 -18.22 1.80
CA LEU A 2 -10.70 -19.06 2.93
C LEU A 2 -12.19 -18.86 3.31
N ASN A 3 -12.82 -17.78 2.85
CA ASN A 3 -14.26 -17.52 3.07
C ASN A 3 -15.18 -18.46 2.26
N ASN A 4 -14.68 -19.14 1.23
CA ASN A 4 -15.46 -20.08 0.42
C ASN A 4 -15.53 -21.50 1.02
N TYR A 5 -14.79 -21.77 2.11
CA TYR A 5 -14.78 -23.07 2.77
C TYR A 5 -15.74 -23.11 3.96
N SER A 6 -16.32 -24.29 4.18
CA SER A 6 -17.23 -24.54 5.30
C SER A 6 -16.59 -24.12 6.64
N PRO A 7 -17.35 -23.50 7.57
CA PRO A 7 -16.87 -23.18 8.91
C PRO A 7 -16.40 -24.40 9.72
N HIS A 8 -16.85 -25.60 9.34
CA HIS A 8 -16.53 -26.85 10.04
C HIS A 8 -15.38 -27.65 9.40
N ASP A 9 -14.73 -27.11 8.36
CA ASP A 9 -13.56 -27.76 7.76
C ASP A 9 -12.32 -27.56 8.68
N PRO A 10 -11.77 -28.63 9.28
CA PRO A 10 -10.63 -28.52 10.20
C PRO A 10 -9.38 -27.92 9.56
N LEU A 11 -9.12 -28.21 8.27
CA LEU A 11 -7.95 -27.68 7.57
C LEU A 11 -8.11 -26.18 7.30
N ALA A 12 -9.34 -25.75 6.97
CA ALA A 12 -9.66 -24.34 6.79
C ALA A 12 -9.54 -23.56 8.10
N ILE A 13 -9.97 -24.14 9.24
CA ILE A 13 -9.83 -23.52 10.57
C ILE A 13 -8.36 -23.31 10.93
N VAL A 14 -7.52 -24.34 10.79
CA VAL A 14 -6.07 -24.22 11.04
C VAL A 14 -5.45 -23.13 10.17
N SER A 15 -5.83 -23.08 8.89
CA SER A 15 -5.35 -22.06 7.95
C SER A 15 -5.81 -20.64 8.36
N ARG A 16 -7.06 -20.46 8.81
CA ARG A 16 -7.56 -19.17 9.32
C ARG A 16 -6.79 -18.73 10.56
N LEU A 17 -6.50 -19.64 11.48
CA LEU A 17 -5.70 -19.36 12.67
C LEU A 17 -4.25 -18.99 12.32
N ALA A 18 -3.61 -19.73 11.41
CA ALA A 18 -2.26 -19.46 10.97
C ALA A 18 -2.12 -18.07 10.32
N VAL A 19 -3.05 -17.72 9.42
CA VAL A 19 -3.10 -16.38 8.80
C VAL A 19 -3.39 -15.30 9.85
N GLY A 20 -4.33 -15.55 10.77
CA GLY A 20 -4.63 -14.62 11.86
C GLY A 20 -3.41 -14.34 12.74
N LEU A 21 -2.67 -15.38 13.14
CA LEU A 21 -1.46 -15.24 13.95
C LEU A 21 -0.36 -14.50 13.20
N SER A 22 -0.15 -14.82 11.92
CA SER A 22 0.81 -14.12 11.06
C SER A 22 0.51 -12.62 10.97
N THR A 23 -0.75 -12.27 10.73
CA THR A 23 -1.18 -10.86 10.64
C THR A 23 -1.04 -10.15 11.98
N LEU A 24 -1.33 -10.80 13.11
CA LEU A 24 -1.16 -10.20 14.44
C LEU A 24 0.31 -9.82 14.73
N ILE A 25 1.26 -10.66 14.30
CA ILE A 25 2.69 -10.39 14.47
C ILE A 25 3.19 -9.35 13.46
N ALA A 26 2.69 -9.37 12.22
CA ALA A 26 3.08 -8.43 11.18
C ALA A 26 2.52 -7.01 11.40
N TYR A 27 1.32 -6.90 11.97
CA TYR A 27 0.62 -5.64 12.17
C TYR A 27 1.46 -4.55 12.87
N PRO A 28 2.10 -4.78 14.03
CA PRO A 28 2.88 -3.74 14.70
C PRO A 28 4.06 -3.24 13.85
N ILE A 29 4.69 -4.13 13.06
CA ILE A 29 5.83 -3.77 12.19
C ILE A 29 5.37 -2.84 11.07
N VAL A 30 4.27 -3.19 10.40
CA VAL A 30 3.71 -2.38 9.32
C VAL A 30 3.17 -1.06 9.86
N PHE A 31 2.53 -1.08 11.03
CA PHE A 31 1.94 0.11 11.65
C PHE A 31 3.01 1.15 12.04
N MET A 32 4.17 0.71 12.53
CA MET A 32 5.31 1.62 12.77
C MET A 32 5.72 2.34 11.48
N GLY A 33 5.83 1.62 10.36
CA GLY A 33 6.15 2.22 9.07
C GLY A 33 5.14 3.27 8.60
N VAL A 34 3.84 3.04 8.81
CA VAL A 34 2.80 4.04 8.48
C VAL A 34 2.92 5.27 9.37
N ARG A 35 3.12 5.09 10.67
CA ARG A 35 3.28 6.21 11.60
C ARG A 35 4.49 7.07 11.25
N ASP A 36 5.63 6.45 10.96
CA ASP A 36 6.85 7.15 10.59
C ASP A 36 6.69 7.85 9.23
N GLY A 37 6.03 7.21 8.26
CA GLY A 37 5.69 7.84 6.98
C GLY A 37 4.80 9.08 7.13
N VAL A 38 3.83 9.06 8.05
CA VAL A 38 3.00 10.23 8.35
C VAL A 38 3.83 11.36 8.95
N LEU A 39 4.73 11.06 9.89
CA LEU A 39 5.62 12.06 10.49
C LEU A 39 6.56 12.70 9.45
N ASP A 40 7.06 11.90 8.51
CA ASP A 40 7.94 12.36 7.42
C ASP A 40 7.20 13.28 6.43
N ILE A 41 5.95 12.94 6.07
CA ILE A 41 5.10 13.78 5.21
C ILE A 41 4.81 15.15 5.86
N PHE A 42 4.65 15.19 7.18
CA PHE A 42 4.45 16.43 7.93
C PHE A 42 5.76 17.13 8.34
N GLU A 43 6.91 16.63 7.89
CA GLU A 43 8.25 17.15 8.20
C GLU A 43 8.47 17.40 9.70
N VAL A 44 7.91 16.56 10.57
CA VAL A 44 7.96 16.76 12.02
C VAL A 44 9.36 16.48 12.54
N PRO A 45 10.08 17.48 13.11
CA PRO A 45 11.44 17.30 13.58
C PRO A 45 11.53 16.23 14.67
N LEU A 46 12.60 15.42 14.65
CA LEU A 46 12.88 14.39 15.66
C LEU A 46 12.88 14.94 17.10
N ALA A 47 13.22 16.21 17.29
CA ALA A 47 13.19 16.88 18.60
C ALA A 47 11.76 17.05 19.16
N ASP A 48 10.75 17.14 18.29
CA ASP A 48 9.35 17.31 18.67
C ASP A 48 8.59 15.98 18.81
N GLN A 49 9.23 14.86 18.45
CA GLN A 49 8.69 13.50 18.53
C GLN A 49 8.72 12.95 19.96
N THR A 50 8.06 13.65 20.87
CA THR A 50 7.88 13.21 22.26
C THR A 50 7.00 11.96 22.33
N PRO A 51 7.24 11.05 23.31
CA PRO A 51 6.45 9.81 23.46
C PRO A 51 4.94 10.03 23.54
N GLU A 52 4.50 11.14 24.14
CA GLU A 52 3.09 11.49 24.27
C GLU A 52 2.43 11.83 22.94
N LYS A 53 3.06 12.69 22.12
CA LYS A 53 2.56 13.05 20.78
C LYS A 53 2.54 11.84 19.84
N LEU A 54 3.55 10.98 19.96
CA LEU A 54 3.68 9.75 19.20
C LEU A 54 2.57 8.73 19.55
N ASN A 55 2.25 8.59 20.84
CA ASN A 55 1.13 7.76 21.29
C ASN A 55 -0.21 8.35 20.85
N GLN A 56 -0.38 9.68 20.93
CA GLN A 56 -1.58 10.36 20.44
C GLN A 56 -1.79 10.12 18.94
N LEU A 57 -0.75 10.28 18.12
CA LEU A 57 -0.78 9.98 16.69
C LEU A 57 -1.14 8.52 16.43
N THR A 58 -0.59 7.60 17.23
CA THR A 58 -0.89 6.17 17.15
C THR A 58 -2.38 5.90 17.41
N TYR A 59 -2.98 6.49 18.44
CA TYR A 59 -4.41 6.33 18.72
C TYR A 59 -5.29 6.89 17.60
N ILE A 60 -4.94 8.06 17.04
CA ILE A 60 -5.67 8.68 15.94
C ILE A 60 -5.62 7.77 14.70
N LEU A 61 -4.43 7.27 14.35
CA LEU A 61 -4.24 6.41 13.19
C LEU A 61 -4.95 5.05 13.37
N LEU A 62 -4.93 4.46 14.58
CA LEU A 62 -5.68 3.24 14.89
C LEU A 62 -7.20 3.46 14.80
N ALA A 63 -7.69 4.58 15.34
CA ALA A 63 -9.11 4.92 15.29
C ALA A 63 -9.58 5.13 13.84
N GLY A 64 -8.81 5.86 13.04
CA GLY A 64 -9.07 6.05 11.62
C GLY A 64 -9.10 4.72 10.85
N LEU A 65 -8.11 3.85 11.09
CA LEU A 65 -8.07 2.52 10.46
C LEU A 65 -9.28 1.66 10.87
N THR A 66 -9.69 1.71 12.14
CA THR A 66 -10.86 0.98 12.65
C THR A 66 -12.15 1.47 12.02
N VAL A 67 -12.29 2.78 11.82
CA VAL A 67 -13.45 3.36 11.12
C VAL A 67 -13.47 2.91 9.66
N ILE A 68 -12.34 2.94 8.96
CA ILE A 68 -12.25 2.47 7.56
C ILE A 68 -12.62 0.98 7.47
N ALA A 69 -12.09 0.15 8.38
CA ALA A 69 -12.39 -1.27 8.44
C ALA A 69 -13.87 -1.57 8.72
N ALA A 70 -14.59 -0.67 9.39
CA ALA A 70 -16.02 -0.81 9.63
C ALA A 70 -16.87 -0.61 8.37
N PHE A 71 -16.40 0.20 7.42
CA PHE A 71 -17.11 0.49 6.17
C PHE A 71 -16.64 -0.36 4.99
N VAL A 72 -15.37 -0.77 4.97
CA VAL A 72 -14.76 -1.53 3.86
C VAL A 72 -14.37 -2.91 4.34
N THR A 73 -15.25 -3.89 4.09
CA THR A 73 -15.05 -5.30 4.46
C THR A 73 -14.50 -6.15 3.32
N ASP A 74 -14.49 -5.63 2.09
CA ASP A 74 -13.95 -6.32 0.92
C ASP A 74 -12.42 -6.21 0.89
N LEU A 75 -11.77 -7.31 1.27
CA LEU A 75 -10.32 -7.48 1.23
C LEU A 75 -9.75 -7.42 -0.20
N GLY A 76 -10.52 -7.85 -1.20
CA GLY A 76 -10.14 -7.81 -2.61
C GLY A 76 -10.04 -6.37 -3.12
N LEU A 77 -11.04 -5.54 -2.81
CA LEU A 77 -11.04 -4.12 -3.14
C LEU A 77 -9.87 -3.37 -2.48
N ILE A 78 -9.66 -3.59 -1.17
CA ILE A 78 -8.53 -2.97 -0.45
C ILE A 78 -7.19 -3.37 -1.06
N ASN A 79 -7.01 -4.65 -1.38
CA ASN A 79 -5.76 -5.13 -1.97
C ASN A 79 -5.54 -4.59 -3.39
N ALA A 80 -6.59 -4.45 -4.20
CA ALA A 80 -6.47 -3.91 -5.55
C ALA A 80 -6.20 -2.40 -5.56
N VAL A 81 -6.92 -1.62 -4.75
CA VAL A 81 -6.74 -0.16 -4.69
C VAL A 81 -5.42 0.17 -3.97
N GLY A 82 -5.22 -0.37 -2.76
CA GLY A 82 -4.03 -0.10 -1.96
C GLY A 82 -2.78 -0.72 -2.58
N GLY A 83 -2.81 -2.02 -2.86
CA GLY A 83 -1.69 -2.74 -3.44
C GLY A 83 -1.45 -2.35 -4.90
N GLY A 84 -2.48 -2.31 -5.74
CA GLY A 84 -2.33 -2.04 -7.17
C GLY A 84 -1.92 -0.60 -7.47
N LEU A 85 -2.63 0.40 -6.94
CA LEU A 85 -2.39 1.80 -7.29
C LEU A 85 -1.11 2.35 -6.63
N VAL A 86 -0.94 2.12 -5.33
CA VAL A 86 0.22 2.64 -4.59
C VAL A 86 1.51 1.91 -5.00
N SER A 87 1.47 0.58 -5.18
CA SER A 87 2.67 -0.16 -5.64
C SER A 87 3.06 0.20 -7.07
N THR A 88 2.08 0.43 -7.95
CA THR A 88 2.37 0.87 -9.32
C THR A 88 3.05 2.24 -9.33
N ALA A 89 2.60 3.17 -8.50
CA ALA A 89 3.25 4.48 -8.37
C ALA A 89 4.70 4.33 -7.88
N ILE A 90 4.93 3.53 -6.84
CA ILE A 90 6.26 3.36 -6.24
C ILE A 90 7.22 2.59 -7.15
N THR A 91 6.74 1.55 -7.84
CA THR A 91 7.59 0.66 -8.64
C THR A 91 7.88 1.21 -10.03
N PHE A 92 6.90 1.89 -10.64
CA PHE A 92 7.00 2.32 -12.04
C PHE A 92 7.13 3.83 -12.20
N CYS A 93 6.41 4.64 -11.41
CA CYS A 93 6.40 6.09 -11.59
C CYS A 93 7.60 6.77 -10.92
N PHE A 94 7.88 6.47 -9.65
CA PHE A 94 8.97 7.14 -8.93
C PHE A 94 10.36 6.89 -9.54
N PRO A 95 10.77 5.66 -9.89
CA PRO A 95 12.08 5.43 -10.51
C PRO A 95 12.20 6.12 -11.87
N ALA A 96 11.12 6.17 -12.66
CA ALA A 96 11.13 6.85 -13.94
C ALA A 96 11.31 8.37 -13.81
N ILE A 97 10.62 8.99 -12.84
CA ILE A 97 10.75 10.42 -12.56
C ILE A 97 12.15 10.72 -12.01
N MET A 98 12.63 9.94 -11.02
CA MET A 98 13.96 10.10 -10.44
C MET A 98 15.06 9.98 -11.50
N TYR A 99 14.97 8.97 -12.36
CA TYR A 99 15.93 8.75 -13.44
C TYR A 99 15.88 9.87 -14.48
N SER A 100 14.68 10.32 -14.88
CA SER A 100 14.52 11.42 -15.84
C SER A 100 15.08 12.74 -15.30
N MET A 101 14.90 13.03 -14.01
CA MET A 101 15.45 14.26 -13.40
C MET A 101 16.97 14.15 -13.25
N ALA A 102 17.49 13.02 -12.79
CA ALA A 102 18.93 12.80 -12.60
C ALA A 102 19.72 12.84 -13.92
N THR A 103 19.13 12.37 -15.02
CA THR A 103 19.79 12.29 -16.33
C THR A 103 19.53 13.48 -17.25
N SER A 104 18.73 14.46 -16.81
CA SER A 104 18.35 15.65 -17.59
C SER A 104 19.54 16.46 -18.14
N ASN A 105 20.70 16.40 -17.47
CA ASN A 105 21.91 17.12 -17.84
C ASN A 105 22.91 16.32 -18.70
N PHE A 106 22.61 15.05 -19.04
CA PHE A 106 23.55 14.18 -19.76
C PHE A 106 23.12 13.97 -21.23
N PRO A 107 23.84 14.55 -22.20
CA PRO A 107 23.55 14.37 -23.62
C PRO A 107 23.99 12.96 -24.05
N GLY A 108 23.05 12.02 -24.07
CA GLY A 108 23.28 10.62 -24.48
C GLY A 108 22.33 9.61 -23.84
N GLU A 109 21.64 9.99 -22.76
CA GLU A 109 20.75 9.11 -22.00
C GLU A 109 19.27 9.22 -22.44
N ALA A 110 18.95 10.08 -23.43
CA ALA A 110 17.58 10.37 -23.85
C ALA A 110 16.77 9.12 -24.24
N VAL A 111 17.41 8.14 -24.91
CA VAL A 111 16.77 6.87 -25.28
C VAL A 111 16.39 6.07 -24.03
N LYS A 112 17.25 6.03 -23.01
CA LYS A 112 16.97 5.32 -21.75
C LYS A 112 15.88 5.99 -20.94
N VAL A 113 15.80 7.33 -20.98
CA VAL A 113 14.70 8.09 -20.36
C VAL A 113 13.38 7.74 -21.04
N ILE A 114 13.33 7.75 -22.37
CA ILE A 114 12.12 7.40 -23.12
C ILE A 114 11.68 5.96 -22.84
N VAL A 115 12.61 5.01 -22.80
CA VAL A 115 12.31 3.61 -22.49
C VAL A 115 11.76 3.48 -21.06
N THR A 116 12.41 4.11 -20.08
CA THR A 116 11.96 4.07 -18.67
C THR A 116 10.60 4.74 -18.50
N SER A 117 10.35 5.87 -19.16
CA SER A 117 9.04 6.52 -19.19
C SER A 117 7.97 5.64 -19.87
N GLY A 118 8.35 4.88 -20.91
CA GLY A 118 7.47 3.90 -21.56
C GLY A 118 7.03 2.80 -20.59
N PHE A 119 7.98 2.24 -19.82
CA PHE A 119 7.66 1.28 -18.76
C PHE A 119 6.78 1.87 -17.66
N ALA A 120 6.98 3.15 -17.31
CA ALA A 120 6.13 3.85 -16.36
C ALA A 120 4.68 3.94 -16.82
N VAL A 121 4.46 4.34 -18.08
CA VAL A 121 3.13 4.41 -18.69
C VAL A 121 2.49 3.02 -18.78
N PHE A 122 3.26 2.02 -19.20
CA PHE A 122 2.76 0.64 -19.26
C PHE A 122 2.33 0.12 -17.88
N GLY A 123 3.15 0.31 -16.86
CA GLY A 123 2.81 -0.05 -15.48
C GLY A 123 1.56 0.68 -15.00
N MET A 124 1.44 1.98 -15.28
CA MET A 124 0.27 2.78 -14.94
C MET A 124 -1.02 2.26 -15.58
N VAL A 125 -0.98 1.90 -16.87
CA VAL A 125 -2.14 1.34 -17.58
C VAL A 125 -2.56 0.00 -16.95
N LEU A 126 -1.62 -0.89 -16.66
CA LEU A 126 -1.91 -2.16 -16.00
C LEU A 126 -2.50 -1.96 -14.60
N GLY A 127 -1.92 -1.05 -13.82
CA GLY A 127 -2.41 -0.70 -12.49
C GLY A 127 -3.84 -0.15 -12.52
N LEU A 128 -4.13 0.76 -13.44
CA LEU A 128 -5.46 1.35 -13.61
C LEU A 128 -6.50 0.32 -14.07
N ILE A 129 -6.15 -0.57 -15.00
CA ILE A 129 -7.04 -1.66 -15.43
C ILE A 129 -7.32 -2.61 -14.26
N GLY A 130 -6.29 -2.97 -13.48
CA GLY A 130 -6.46 -3.84 -12.31
C GLY A 130 -7.39 -3.24 -11.25
N VAL A 131 -7.24 -1.94 -10.98
CA VAL A 131 -8.15 -1.21 -10.06
C VAL A 131 -9.55 -1.12 -10.64
N TYR A 132 -9.70 -0.82 -11.93
CA TYR A 132 -11.00 -0.71 -12.59
C TYR A 132 -11.81 -2.00 -12.47
N ILE A 133 -11.18 -3.15 -12.75
CA ILE A 133 -11.82 -4.46 -12.63
C ILE A 133 -12.22 -4.75 -11.19
N ALA A 134 -11.34 -4.48 -10.22
CA ALA A 134 -11.65 -4.73 -8.82
C ALA A 134 -12.79 -3.82 -8.30
N VAL A 135 -12.85 -2.58 -8.75
CA VAL A 135 -13.95 -1.66 -8.39
C VAL A 135 -15.24 -2.06 -9.08
N SER A 136 -15.21 -2.49 -10.35
CA SER A 136 -16.42 -2.97 -11.03
C SER A 136 -16.98 -4.23 -10.37
N ASP A 137 -16.12 -5.15 -9.96
CA ASP A 137 -16.53 -6.38 -9.28
C ASP A 137 -17.08 -6.10 -7.86
N ALA A 138 -16.56 -5.09 -7.18
CA ALA A 138 -17.04 -4.70 -5.85
C ALA A 138 -18.39 -3.94 -5.87
N LEU A 139 -18.76 -3.36 -7.03
CA LEU A 139 -20.01 -2.61 -7.20
C LEU A 139 -21.15 -3.44 -7.84
N ALA A 140 -20.83 -4.62 -8.38
CA ALA A 140 -21.77 -5.56 -9.00
C ALA A 140 -22.44 -6.48 -7.96
#